data_AF-A0A9P0ELX8-F1
#
_entry.id   AF-A0A9P0ELX8-F1
#
_cell.length_a   1.000
_cell.length_b   1.000
_cell.length_c   1.000
_cell.angle_alpha   90.00
_cell.angle_beta   90.00
_cell.angle_gamma   90.00
#
_symmetry.space_group_name_H-M   'P 1'
#
loop_
_entity.id
_entity.type
_entity.pdbx_description
1 polymer ?
#
loop_
_entity_poly.entity_id
_entity_poly.type
_entity_poly.pdbx_seq_one_letter_code
_entity_poly.pdbx_strand_id
1 'polypeptide(L)'
;MVNFSNTFLAAGVLATLAVAARSSPATVLPRDIKSARDVTCPITEVSKFGKTFKKDLIEADIKANPDPNNQNNGFPKGYRYTGTGYWPFKKITACDDTKEKGEKVYEIPIGPSGQSWNTFGAKPGTYRVLFAIDGKNQIFCGVTAHASKTDFSKVVGCEE
;
A
#
# COMPACT_ATOMS: atom_id res chain seq x y z
N MET A 1 -56.32 -23.08 -41.43
CA MET A 1 -56.24 -22.33 -40.16
C MET A 1 -54.82 -21.80 -40.01
N VAL A 2 -54.61 -20.54 -40.36
CA VAL A 2 -53.37 -19.78 -40.10
C VAL A 2 -53.85 -18.40 -39.69
N ASN A 3 -53.56 -17.98 -38.46
CA ASN A 3 -54.00 -16.70 -37.93
C ASN A 3 -52.77 -15.79 -37.80
N PHE A 4 -52.73 -14.75 -38.63
CA PHE A 4 -51.75 -13.66 -38.57
C PHE A 4 -52.41 -12.49 -37.86
N SER A 5 -51.87 -12.08 -36.71
CA SER A 5 -52.01 -10.73 -36.13
C SER A 5 -51.05 -10.59 -34.96
N ASN A 6 -50.07 -9.70 -35.06
CA ASN A 6 -49.90 -8.60 -34.13
C ASN A 6 -48.70 -7.72 -34.53
N THR A 7 -49.06 -6.58 -35.11
CA THR A 7 -48.60 -5.24 -34.74
C THR A 7 -47.18 -5.10 -34.17
N PHE A 8 -46.31 -4.54 -34.99
CA PHE A 8 -45.08 -3.87 -34.57
C PHE A 8 -45.43 -2.72 -33.62
N LEU A 9 -45.08 -2.87 -32.34
CA LEU A 9 -45.07 -1.77 -31.39
C LEU A 9 -43.66 -1.14 -31.43
N ALA A 10 -43.55 0.02 -32.06
CA ALA A 10 -42.45 0.93 -31.86
C ALA A 10 -42.55 1.50 -30.43
N ALA A 11 -41.58 1.17 -29.58
CA ALA A 11 -41.43 1.80 -28.27
C ALA A 11 -40.00 2.34 -28.17
N GLY A 12 -39.92 3.61 -27.80
CA GLY A 12 -38.77 4.48 -27.93
C GLY A 12 -37.49 3.93 -27.32
N VAL A 13 -36.41 4.13 -28.06
CA VAL A 13 -35.06 4.15 -27.53
C VAL A 13 -35.00 5.29 -26.52
N LEU A 14 -35.26 4.99 -25.25
CA LEU A 14 -34.84 5.81 -24.14
C LEU A 14 -33.31 5.75 -24.12
N ALA A 15 -32.70 6.73 -24.78
CA ALA A 15 -31.33 7.13 -24.52
C ALA A 15 -31.25 7.59 -23.06
N THR A 16 -31.04 6.66 -22.14
CA THR A 16 -30.52 7.01 -20.83
C THR A 16 -29.16 7.62 -21.09
N LEU A 17 -29.08 8.95 -20.99
CA LEU A 17 -27.83 9.62 -20.70
C LEU A 17 -27.25 8.88 -19.51
N ALA A 18 -26.20 8.09 -19.76
CA ALA A 18 -25.26 7.75 -18.74
C ALA A 18 -24.72 9.11 -18.28
N VAL A 19 -25.30 9.60 -17.19
CA VAL A 19 -24.66 10.64 -16.40
C VAL A 19 -23.30 10.03 -16.11
N ALA A 20 -22.28 10.50 -16.84
CA ALA A 20 -20.93 10.49 -16.37
C ALA A 20 -20.99 11.29 -15.08
N ALA A 21 -21.36 10.61 -13.99
CA ALA A 21 -21.09 11.08 -12.66
C ALA A 21 -19.59 11.31 -12.72
N ARG A 22 -19.22 12.60 -12.81
CA ARG A 22 -17.91 13.04 -12.44
C ARG A 22 -17.83 12.58 -11.00
N SER A 23 -17.31 11.37 -10.80
CA SER A 23 -17.01 10.84 -9.49
C SER A 23 -16.10 11.90 -8.92
N SER A 24 -16.68 12.78 -8.09
CA SER A 24 -15.91 13.71 -7.30
C SER A 24 -14.81 12.86 -6.70
N PRO A 25 -13.52 13.19 -6.92
CA PRO A 25 -12.44 12.40 -6.36
C PRO A 25 -12.78 12.29 -4.87
N ALA A 26 -13.10 11.07 -4.43
CA ALA A 26 -13.54 10.87 -3.07
C ALA A 26 -12.46 11.50 -2.21
N THR A 27 -12.80 12.51 -1.42
CA THR A 27 -11.87 13.07 -0.45
C THR A 27 -11.49 11.89 0.43
N VAL A 28 -10.31 11.32 0.18
CA VAL A 28 -9.82 10.17 0.93
C VAL A 28 -9.55 10.69 2.32
N LEU A 29 -10.51 10.47 3.22
CA LEU A 29 -10.37 10.87 4.60
C LEU A 29 -9.14 10.18 5.17
N PRO A 30 -8.32 10.88 5.98
CA PRO A 30 -7.18 10.27 6.64
C PRO A 30 -7.66 9.07 7.46
N ARG A 31 -7.04 7.92 7.21
CA ARG A 31 -7.34 6.66 7.88
C ARG A 31 -6.52 6.57 9.17
N ASP A 32 -7.14 6.15 10.26
CA ASP A 32 -6.41 5.88 11.50
C ASP A 32 -5.38 4.78 11.30
N ILE A 33 -4.22 4.92 11.95
CA ILE A 33 -3.15 3.93 11.90
C ILE A 33 -3.17 3.14 13.19
N LYS A 34 -3.17 1.82 13.07
CA LYS A 34 -3.07 0.90 14.20
C LYS A 34 -1.69 0.25 14.27
N SER A 35 -1.29 -0.08 15.49
CA SER A 35 -0.14 -0.96 15.80
C SER A 35 1.25 -0.40 15.44
N ALA A 36 1.37 0.87 15.04
CA ALA A 36 2.66 1.50 14.81
C ALA A 36 3.47 1.63 16.11
N ARG A 37 4.78 1.42 16.01
CA ARG A 37 5.75 1.41 17.11
C ARG A 37 7.14 1.77 16.59
N ASP A 38 8.06 2.01 17.52
CA ASP A 38 9.47 2.19 17.16
C ASP A 38 10.01 0.89 16.56
N VAL A 39 10.84 1.00 15.52
CA VAL A 39 11.40 -0.16 14.80
C VAL A 39 12.88 0.06 14.50
N THR A 40 13.71 -0.94 14.80
CA THR A 40 15.15 -0.91 14.56
C THR A 40 15.53 -1.87 13.44
N CYS A 41 16.05 -1.31 12.35
CA CYS A 41 16.56 -2.06 11.22
C CYS A 41 18.02 -2.49 11.44
N PRO A 42 18.37 -3.73 11.08
CA PRO A 42 19.74 -4.23 11.22
C PRO A 42 20.70 -3.53 10.25
N ILE A 43 22.00 -3.66 10.52
CA ILE A 43 23.04 -3.34 9.54
C ILE A 43 22.90 -4.31 8.37
N THR A 44 22.94 -3.78 7.15
CA THR A 44 22.93 -4.56 5.90
C THR A 44 24.04 -4.07 4.97
N GLU A 45 24.26 -4.74 3.84
CA GLU A 45 25.27 -4.28 2.86
C GLU A 45 24.96 -2.85 2.36
N VAL A 46 23.67 -2.52 2.23
CA VAL A 46 23.18 -1.21 1.78
C VAL A 46 23.00 -0.21 2.92
N SER A 47 23.03 -0.64 4.19
CA SER A 47 23.02 0.28 5.34
C SER A 47 24.02 -0.11 6.42
N LYS A 48 25.15 0.60 6.46
CA LYS A 48 26.28 0.31 7.34
C LYS A 48 26.09 0.65 8.83
N PHE A 49 25.02 1.36 9.20
CA PHE A 49 24.86 1.91 10.55
C PHE A 49 23.59 1.42 11.27
N GLY A 50 22.79 0.55 10.65
CA GLY A 50 21.44 0.25 11.13
C GLY A 50 20.59 1.53 11.18
N LYS A 51 19.32 1.42 11.50
CA LYS A 51 18.48 2.61 11.67
C LYS A 51 17.27 2.33 12.52
N THR A 52 17.04 3.19 13.52
CA THR A 52 15.80 3.20 14.29
C THR A 52 14.85 4.24 13.73
N PHE A 53 13.63 3.81 13.44
CA PHE A 53 12.53 4.66 13.02
C PHE A 53 11.57 4.82 14.19
N LYS A 54 11.20 6.07 14.48
CA LYS A 54 10.24 6.39 15.53
C LYS A 54 8.82 6.18 15.03
N LYS A 55 7.94 5.72 15.93
CA LYS A 55 6.52 5.50 15.68
C LYS A 55 5.87 6.66 14.92
N ASP A 56 6.07 7.88 15.39
CA ASP A 56 5.41 9.06 14.83
C ASP A 56 5.82 9.33 13.37
N LEU A 57 7.05 8.97 13.00
CA LEU A 57 7.54 9.08 11.62
C LEU A 57 6.90 8.03 10.71
N ILE A 58 6.83 6.79 11.20
CA ILE A 58 6.16 5.70 10.51
C ILE A 58 4.69 6.07 10.28
N GLU A 59 4.03 6.59 11.30
CA GLU A 59 2.64 7.03 11.18
C GLU A 59 2.48 8.18 10.19
N ALA A 60 3.37 9.17 10.20
CA ALA A 60 3.32 10.29 9.28
C ALA A 60 3.43 9.83 7.82
N ASP A 61 4.36 8.91 7.52
CA ASP A 61 4.54 8.38 6.16
C ASP A 61 3.33 7.57 5.67
N ILE A 62 2.74 6.73 6.54
CA ILE A 62 1.52 5.98 6.21
C ILE A 62 0.32 6.93 6.04
N LYS A 63 0.16 7.94 6.91
CA LYS A 63 -0.90 8.96 6.81
C LYS A 63 -0.79 9.78 5.52
N ALA A 64 0.42 10.05 5.05
CA ALA A 64 0.66 10.76 3.80
C ALA A 64 0.31 9.93 2.55
N ASN A 65 0.15 8.60 2.69
CA ASN A 65 -0.09 7.67 1.58
C ASN A 65 -1.31 6.76 1.83
N PRO A 66 -2.51 7.31 2.10
CA PRO A 66 -3.66 6.54 2.59
C PRO A 66 -4.43 5.76 1.50
N ASP A 67 -4.13 6.01 0.22
CA ASP A 67 -4.80 5.36 -0.92
C ASP A 67 -3.79 4.70 -1.87
N PRO A 68 -3.83 3.36 -2.00
CA PRO A 68 -3.08 2.59 -3.00
C PRO A 68 -3.26 3.03 -4.45
N ASN A 69 -4.38 3.67 -4.76
CA ASN A 69 -4.70 4.13 -6.11
C ASN A 69 -4.10 5.51 -6.43
N ASN A 70 -3.73 6.29 -5.41
CA ASN A 70 -3.12 7.60 -5.59
C ASN A 70 -1.60 7.48 -5.48
N GLN A 71 -0.97 6.89 -6.50
CA GLN A 71 0.45 6.62 -6.48
C GLN A 71 1.28 7.86 -6.83
N ASN A 72 2.22 8.19 -5.97
CA ASN A 72 3.31 9.11 -6.27
C ASN A 72 4.59 8.31 -6.55
N ASN A 73 5.16 8.48 -7.74
CA ASN A 73 6.40 7.80 -8.16
C ASN A 73 6.34 6.26 -8.00
N GLY A 74 5.15 5.68 -8.24
CA GLY A 74 4.90 4.24 -8.16
C GLY A 74 4.71 3.68 -6.75
N PHE A 75 4.46 4.51 -5.74
CA PHE A 75 4.10 4.12 -4.38
C PHE A 75 2.88 4.90 -3.88
N PRO A 76 2.08 4.40 -2.92
CA PRO A 76 2.09 3.05 -2.36
C PRO A 76 1.86 1.98 -3.43
N LYS A 77 2.58 0.85 -3.33
CA LYS A 77 2.39 -0.29 -4.23
C LYS A 77 2.23 -1.57 -3.43
N GLY A 78 1.59 -2.56 -4.04
CA GLY A 78 1.49 -3.88 -3.42
C GLY A 78 2.88 -4.44 -3.15
N TYR A 79 3.15 -4.76 -1.89
CA TYR A 79 4.34 -5.47 -1.48
C TYR A 79 4.29 -6.85 -2.12
N ARG A 80 5.15 -7.06 -3.12
CA ARG A 80 5.29 -8.37 -3.73
C ARG A 80 6.29 -9.13 -2.87
N TYR A 81 5.94 -10.35 -2.46
CA TYR A 81 6.81 -11.30 -1.76
C TYR A 81 8.02 -11.78 -2.62
N THR A 82 8.42 -10.97 -3.62
CA THR A 82 9.31 -11.32 -4.72
C THR A 82 10.73 -11.49 -4.23
N GLY A 83 11.21 -12.72 -4.39
CA GLY A 83 12.60 -13.14 -4.18
C GLY A 83 12.65 -14.50 -3.49
N THR A 84 11.84 -14.68 -2.45
CA THR A 84 11.84 -15.92 -1.65
C THR A 84 10.43 -16.45 -1.36
N GLY A 85 9.37 -15.65 -1.51
CA GLY A 85 8.02 -16.02 -1.07
C GLY A 85 7.83 -15.97 0.45
N TYR A 86 8.83 -15.50 1.21
CA TYR A 86 8.78 -15.47 2.66
C TYR A 86 8.41 -14.09 3.20
N TRP A 87 7.62 -14.12 4.28
CA TRP A 87 7.37 -12.96 5.11
C TRP A 87 8.67 -12.55 5.80
N PRO A 88 9.10 -11.28 5.70
CA PRO A 88 10.46 -10.88 6.08
C PRO A 88 10.65 -10.77 7.60
N PHE A 89 9.57 -10.88 8.39
CA PHE A 89 9.59 -10.73 9.83
C PHE A 89 9.65 -12.09 10.52
N LYS A 90 10.52 -12.19 11.54
CA LYS A 90 10.68 -13.40 12.36
C LYS A 90 9.62 -13.53 13.45
N LYS A 91 8.96 -12.43 13.83
CA LYS A 91 7.90 -12.37 14.82
C LYS A 91 6.56 -12.15 14.12
N ILE A 92 5.47 -12.57 14.76
CA ILE A 92 4.11 -12.28 14.31
C ILE A 92 3.90 -10.78 14.32
N THR A 93 3.39 -10.27 13.21
CA THR A 93 3.06 -8.88 12.94
C THR A 93 1.55 -8.69 12.91
N ALA A 94 1.07 -7.44 13.00
CA ALA A 94 -0.35 -7.14 12.91
C ALA A 94 -0.96 -7.44 11.52
N CYS A 95 -0.15 -7.76 10.52
CA CYS A 95 -0.60 -8.07 9.16
C CYS A 95 -0.42 -9.54 8.78
N ASP A 96 -0.01 -10.42 9.71
CA ASP A 96 0.02 -11.85 9.44
C ASP A 96 -1.39 -12.38 9.12
N ASP A 97 -2.43 -11.90 9.83
CA ASP A 97 -3.83 -12.21 9.51
C ASP A 97 -4.24 -11.74 8.10
N THR A 98 -3.84 -10.52 7.71
CA THR A 98 -4.08 -9.97 6.36
C THR A 98 -3.40 -10.85 5.30
N LYS A 99 -2.15 -11.24 5.56
CA LYS A 99 -1.39 -12.13 4.69
C LYS A 99 -2.06 -13.50 4.55
N GLU A 100 -2.50 -14.12 5.65
CA GLU A 100 -3.17 -15.42 5.65
C GLU A 100 -4.50 -15.41 4.88
N LYS A 101 -5.23 -14.29 4.93
CA LYS A 101 -6.46 -14.09 4.14
C LYS A 101 -6.22 -13.80 2.65
N GLY A 102 -4.96 -13.70 2.22
CA GLY A 102 -4.60 -13.34 0.85
C GLY A 102 -4.90 -11.87 0.51
N GLU A 103 -5.07 -11.03 1.52
CA GLU A 103 -5.28 -9.60 1.33
C GLU A 103 -3.95 -8.90 0.98
N LYS A 104 -4.05 -7.71 0.36
CA LYS A 104 -2.88 -6.98 -0.12
C LYS A 104 -2.21 -6.23 1.03
N VAL A 105 -0.92 -6.50 1.21
CA VAL A 105 0.01 -5.64 1.94
C VAL A 105 0.62 -4.64 0.95
N TYR A 106 0.78 -3.40 1.39
CA TYR A 106 1.37 -2.31 0.62
C TYR A 106 2.71 -1.93 1.22
N GLU A 107 3.60 -1.41 0.37
CA GLU A 107 4.86 -0.81 0.78
C GLU A 107 4.93 0.66 0.36
N ILE A 108 5.57 1.47 1.19
CA ILE A 108 5.99 2.85 0.89
C ILE A 108 7.42 3.08 1.36
N PRO A 109 8.19 3.95 0.69
CA PRO A 109 9.47 4.40 1.21
C PRO A 109 9.29 5.20 2.51
N ILE A 110 10.23 5.04 3.44
CA ILE A 110 10.31 5.88 4.64
C ILE A 110 11.54 6.77 4.56
N GLY A 111 11.33 8.06 4.75
CA GLY A 111 12.38 9.06 4.62
C GLY A 111 13.45 8.95 5.72
N PRO A 112 14.65 9.52 5.50
CA PRO A 112 15.53 9.88 6.59
C PRO A 112 14.90 10.99 7.44
N SER A 113 14.76 10.72 8.74
CA SER A 113 14.57 11.70 9.80
C SER A 113 13.55 12.81 9.52
N GLY A 114 12.25 12.53 9.69
CA GLY A 114 11.25 13.59 9.82
C GLY A 114 10.57 14.06 8.55
N GLN A 115 11.05 13.67 7.36
CA GLN A 115 10.42 14.06 6.09
C GLN A 115 9.74 12.86 5.45
N SER A 116 8.45 13.02 5.15
CA SER A 116 7.74 12.03 4.34
C SER A 116 8.35 11.95 2.95
N TRP A 117 8.46 10.77 2.36
CA TRP A 117 9.13 10.59 1.06
C TRP A 117 8.36 11.17 -0.15
N ASN A 118 7.35 12.00 0.04
CA ASN A 118 6.44 12.49 -1.01
C ASN A 118 7.06 13.46 -2.06
N THR A 119 8.38 13.57 -2.16
CA THR A 119 9.05 14.48 -3.09
C THR A 119 9.25 13.84 -4.47
N PHE A 120 8.69 14.47 -5.51
CA PHE A 120 8.85 14.04 -6.90
C PHE A 120 10.34 13.89 -7.28
N GLY A 121 10.71 12.75 -7.85
CA GLY A 121 12.09 12.45 -8.27
C GLY A 121 13.05 12.01 -7.15
N ALA A 122 12.60 11.96 -5.89
CA ALA A 122 13.42 11.41 -4.81
C ALA A 122 13.66 9.92 -5.00
N LYS A 123 14.88 9.44 -4.74
CA LYS A 123 15.16 8.00 -4.70
C LYS A 123 14.45 7.39 -3.48
N PRO A 124 13.79 6.23 -3.59
CA PRO A 124 13.05 5.61 -2.49
C PRO A 124 13.96 5.12 -1.35
N GLY A 125 15.29 5.13 -1.52
CA GLY A 125 16.22 4.73 -0.48
C GLY A 125 16.08 3.25 -0.09
N THR A 126 16.67 2.91 1.05
CA THR A 126 16.90 1.53 1.49
C THR A 126 15.72 0.90 2.24
N TYR A 127 14.82 1.71 2.81
CA TYR A 127 13.85 1.26 3.81
C TYR A 127 12.41 1.41 3.32
N ARG A 128 11.56 0.46 3.68
CA ARG A 128 10.13 0.49 3.35
C ARG A 128 9.29 0.25 4.58
N VAL A 129 8.24 1.02 4.75
CA VAL A 129 7.16 0.71 5.69
C VAL A 129 6.16 -0.17 4.99
N LEU A 130 5.78 -1.28 5.64
CA LEU A 130 4.72 -2.16 5.21
C LEU A 130 3.45 -1.85 5.99
N PHE A 131 2.33 -1.76 5.29
CA PHE A 131 1.02 -1.57 5.91
C PHE A 131 -0.07 -2.29 5.12
N ALA A 132 -1.15 -2.65 5.80
CA ALA A 132 -2.37 -3.20 5.23
C ALA A 132 -3.52 -2.20 5.37
N ILE A 133 -4.59 -2.43 4.61
CA ILE A 133 -5.82 -1.65 4.72
C ILE A 133 -6.92 -2.58 5.20
N ASP A 134 -7.43 -2.31 6.40
CA ASP A 134 -8.55 -3.04 7.00
C ASP A 134 -9.75 -2.09 7.11
N GLY A 135 -10.68 -2.23 6.17
CA GLY A 135 -11.86 -1.37 6.06
C GLY A 135 -11.49 0.11 5.95
N LYS A 136 -11.65 0.86 7.04
CA LYS A 136 -11.32 2.30 7.15
C LYS A 136 -9.96 2.57 7.80
N ASN A 137 -9.29 1.58 8.36
CA ASN A 137 -8.03 1.74 9.07
C ASN A 137 -6.84 1.33 8.20
N GLN A 138 -5.67 1.85 8.53
CA GLN A 138 -4.38 1.35 8.05
C GLN A 138 -3.71 0.57 9.19
N ILE A 139 -3.22 -0.63 8.92
CA ILE A 139 -2.55 -1.47 9.90
C ILE A 139 -1.07 -1.46 9.58
N PHE A 140 -0.24 -1.00 10.50
CA PHE A 140 1.21 -1.10 10.36
C PHE A 140 1.66 -2.56 10.48
N CYS A 141 2.39 -3.05 9.49
CA CYS A 141 2.91 -4.43 9.45
C CYS A 141 4.35 -4.54 9.93
N GLY A 142 5.15 -3.48 9.78
CA GLY A 142 6.57 -3.49 10.08
C GLY A 142 7.38 -2.63 9.11
N VAL A 143 8.69 -2.56 9.33
CA VAL A 143 9.64 -1.92 8.41
C VAL A 143 10.54 -2.99 7.80
N THR A 144 10.86 -2.87 6.53
CA THR A 144 11.86 -3.70 5.86
C THR A 144 13.03 -2.86 5.35
N ALA A 145 14.18 -3.50 5.22
CA ALA A 145 15.37 -2.92 4.62
C ALA A 145 15.84 -3.80 3.47
N HIS A 146 16.29 -3.20 2.37
CA HIS A 146 17.09 -3.93 1.39
C HIS A 146 18.35 -4.48 2.08
N ALA A 147 18.75 -5.70 1.72
CA ALA A 147 19.88 -6.38 2.31
C ALA A 147 21.13 -6.33 1.43
N SER A 148 20.95 -6.26 0.10
CA SER A 148 22.03 -6.33 -0.88
C SER A 148 22.07 -5.14 -1.82
N LYS A 149 23.28 -4.74 -2.23
CA LYS A 149 23.51 -3.68 -3.22
C LYS A 149 23.27 -4.12 -4.66
N THR A 150 23.38 -5.41 -4.92
CA THR A 150 23.30 -6.01 -6.26
C THR A 150 21.97 -6.70 -6.51
N ASP A 151 21.28 -7.13 -5.43
CA ASP A 151 19.99 -7.79 -5.49
C ASP A 151 18.97 -7.09 -4.58
N PHE A 152 18.17 -6.20 -5.18
CA PHE A 152 17.12 -5.45 -4.46
C PHE A 152 15.92 -6.32 -4.07
N SER A 153 15.84 -7.57 -4.53
CA SER A 153 14.79 -8.50 -4.06
C SER A 153 15.10 -9.04 -2.65
N LYS A 154 16.37 -8.99 -2.23
CA LYS A 154 16.76 -9.39 -0.87
C LYS A 154 16.36 -8.29 0.11
N VAL A 155 15.37 -8.61 0.92
CA VAL A 155 14.84 -7.75 1.98
C VAL A 155 14.89 -8.48 3.32
N VAL A 156 15.14 -7.72 4.38
CA VAL A 156 15.10 -8.20 5.77
C VAL A 156 14.07 -7.39 6.55
N GLY A 157 13.34 -8.06 7.43
CA GLY A 157 12.48 -7.40 8.40
C GLY A 157 13.33 -6.69 9.44
N CYS A 158 12.96 -5.47 9.75
CA CYS A 158 13.51 -4.74 10.88
C CYS A 158 12.89 -5.27 12.16
N GLU A 159 13.65 -5.25 13.24
CA GLU A 159 13.21 -5.77 14.54
C GLU A 159 12.43 -4.71 15.30
N GLU A 160 11.28 -5.13 15.80
CA GLU A 160 10.49 -4.42 16.81
C GLU A 160 10.96 -4.79 18.21
#